data_AF-A0A239HE83-F1
#
_entry.id   AF-A0A239HE83-F1
#
_cell.length_a   1.000
_cell.length_b   1.000
_cell.length_c   1.000
_cell.angle_alpha   90.00
_cell.angle_beta   90.00
_cell.angle_gamma   90.00
#
_symmetry.space_group_name_H-M   'P 1'
#
loop_
_entity.id
_entity.type
_entity.pdbx_description
1 polymer ?
#
loop_
_entity_poly.entity_id
_entity_poly.type
_entity_poly.pdbx_seq_one_letter_code
_entity_poly.pdbx_strand_id
1 'polypeptide(L)'
;MATYTASSYFRYEFDSGTTYNFLSQDFSPTYTYDDLEADTTFEVGDDINSNTVTATFLGTVELTLAGGATTVAMVAEMSTVPSSQRILILSENVDPANVTLPASIDLNTLNTSDFTTCFATGTQIATPIHDRTVEDLHIGDLILTADGRQVAVKWIGRQTILKQFRGDRARLVRIRKGALGGGLPASDLTVTADHGMVLDGLVINASALVNGHGIDWVPLSDLSDCFTVYHIETAAHDVILANGAAAETYIDYVARSSFDNHAEYLALYGVEASIPEMPLPRISAARMVPAPLRARLSGQVTDAA
;
A
#
# COMPACT_ATOMS: atom_id res chain seq x y z
N MET A 1 20.04 6.01 -5.71
CA MET A 1 19.95 6.92 -4.59
C MET A 1 18.53 7.45 -4.52
N ALA A 2 17.74 6.94 -3.57
CA ALA A 2 16.50 7.58 -3.15
C ALA A 2 16.83 8.87 -2.41
N THR A 3 15.95 9.85 -2.53
CA THR A 3 16.10 11.11 -1.81
C THR A 3 14.81 11.48 -1.09
N TYR A 4 14.96 12.07 0.09
CA TYR A 4 13.87 12.62 0.89
C TYR A 4 14.20 14.06 1.24
N THR A 5 13.48 15.03 0.66
CA THR A 5 13.70 16.44 1.00
C THR A 5 12.74 16.89 2.08
N ALA A 6 13.28 17.52 3.13
CA ALA A 6 12.56 17.98 4.30
C ALA A 6 13.00 19.38 4.71
N SER A 7 12.06 20.16 5.23
CA SER A 7 12.30 21.50 5.81
C SER A 7 12.07 21.54 7.33
N SER A 8 11.65 20.42 7.92
CA SER A 8 11.42 20.32 9.35
C SER A 8 11.66 18.91 9.86
N TYR A 9 12.09 18.81 11.11
CA TYR A 9 12.09 17.57 11.86
C TYR A 9 11.65 17.81 13.30
N PHE A 10 11.18 16.76 13.94
CA PHE A 10 10.61 16.81 15.28
C PHE A 10 11.31 15.78 16.14
N ARG A 11 11.74 16.17 17.33
CA ARG A 11 12.42 15.29 18.26
C ARG A 11 11.42 14.64 19.20
N TYR A 12 11.61 13.35 19.41
CA TYR A 12 10.91 12.56 20.39
C TYR A 12 11.93 11.96 21.36
N GLU A 13 11.64 11.98 22.65
CA GLU A 13 12.52 11.47 23.70
C GLU A 13 11.98 10.16 24.26
N PHE A 14 12.89 9.22 24.50
CA PHE A 14 12.60 7.91 25.06
C PHE A 14 11.79 8.03 26.35
N ASP A 15 10.68 7.30 26.41
CA ASP A 15 9.84 7.22 27.60
C ASP A 15 9.94 5.82 28.21
N SER A 16 9.45 4.81 27.49
CA SER A 16 9.51 3.42 27.94
C SER A 16 9.36 2.43 26.78
N GLY A 17 10.00 1.26 26.90
CA GLY A 17 9.89 0.19 25.89
C GLY A 17 10.36 0.66 24.50
N THR A 18 9.41 0.80 23.58
CA THR A 18 9.60 1.30 22.21
C THR A 18 8.96 2.66 21.97
N THR A 19 8.44 3.30 23.02
CA THR A 19 7.71 4.56 22.97
C THR A 19 8.63 5.76 23.23
N TYR A 20 8.48 6.79 22.40
CA TYR A 20 9.15 8.07 22.51
C TYR A 20 8.11 9.20 22.50
N ASN A 21 8.17 10.12 23.46
CA ASN A 21 7.24 11.24 23.60
C ASN A 21 7.75 12.49 22.89
N PHE A 22 6.84 13.29 22.34
CA PHE A 22 7.19 14.54 21.66
C PHE A 22 7.97 15.45 22.60
N LEU A 23 9.14 15.90 22.14
CA LEU A 23 10.05 16.76 22.90
C LEU A 23 10.05 18.18 22.33
N SER A 24 10.38 18.34 21.05
CA SER A 24 10.54 19.64 20.42
C SER A 24 10.31 19.58 18.91
N GLN A 25 9.91 20.71 18.35
CA GLN A 25 9.97 20.97 16.92
C GLN A 25 11.25 21.75 16.61
N ASP A 26 12.04 21.25 15.66
CA ASP A 26 13.24 21.91 15.20
C ASP A 26 13.11 22.22 13.70
N PHE A 27 13.35 23.48 13.34
CA PHE A 27 13.38 23.89 11.94
C PHE A 27 14.80 23.80 11.43
N SER A 28 14.93 23.25 10.23
CA SER A 28 16.18 23.17 9.51
C SER A 28 15.98 23.91 8.18
N PRO A 29 17.04 24.51 7.57
CA PRO A 29 17.04 24.74 6.13
C PRO A 29 16.49 23.53 5.37
N THR A 30 16.00 23.68 4.14
CA THR A 30 15.63 22.51 3.34
C THR A 30 16.87 21.59 3.19
N TYR A 31 16.75 20.33 3.62
CA TYR A 31 17.78 19.29 3.47
C TYR A 31 17.24 18.12 2.69
N THR A 32 18.08 17.56 1.83
CA THR A 32 17.83 16.30 1.14
C THR A 32 18.61 15.20 1.83
N TYR A 33 17.90 14.22 2.35
CA TYR A 33 18.45 12.96 2.85
C TYR A 33 18.63 12.00 1.68
N ASP A 34 19.78 11.35 1.60
CA ASP A 34 20.17 10.38 0.57
C ASP A 34 20.41 9.04 1.26
N ASP A 35 19.87 7.94 0.73
CA ASP A 35 20.07 6.57 1.24
C ASP A 35 21.51 6.06 1.08
N LEU A 36 22.34 6.78 0.32
CA LEU A 36 23.72 6.42 -0.02
C LEU A 36 23.85 5.11 -0.80
N GLU A 37 22.75 4.60 -1.33
CA GLU A 37 22.70 3.31 -2.01
C GLU A 37 22.39 3.47 -3.50
N ALA A 38 22.87 2.51 -4.29
CA ALA A 38 22.64 2.52 -5.73
C ALA A 38 21.18 2.23 -6.10
N ASP A 39 20.38 1.70 -5.17
CA ASP A 39 18.98 1.42 -5.40
C ASP A 39 18.12 2.70 -5.33
N THR A 40 16.79 2.58 -5.28
CA THR A 40 15.90 3.76 -5.29
C THR A 40 14.94 3.71 -4.10
N THR A 41 15.38 3.11 -2.99
CA THR A 41 14.56 2.85 -1.82
C THR A 41 15.28 3.10 -0.52
N PHE A 42 14.58 3.70 0.45
CA PHE A 42 14.97 3.58 1.85
C PHE A 42 14.46 2.25 2.44
N GLU A 43 15.37 1.42 2.92
CA GLU A 43 15.14 0.18 3.66
C GLU A 43 15.47 0.36 5.15
N VAL A 44 14.75 -0.34 6.03
CA VAL A 44 14.95 -0.19 7.49
C VAL A 44 16.37 -0.63 7.84
N GLY A 45 17.10 0.28 8.49
CA GLY A 45 18.53 0.09 8.81
C GLY A 45 19.46 0.87 7.88
N ASP A 46 18.97 1.46 6.80
CA ASP A 46 19.79 2.27 5.91
C ASP A 46 20.37 3.49 6.61
N ASP A 47 21.64 3.76 6.32
CA ASP A 47 22.28 5.01 6.70
C ASP A 47 21.87 6.13 5.74
N ILE A 48 20.99 7.00 6.20
CA ILE A 48 20.55 8.19 5.49
C ILE A 48 21.47 9.36 5.81
N ASN A 49 21.96 10.05 4.80
CA ASN A 49 22.90 11.17 4.97
C ASN A 49 22.29 12.49 4.54
N SER A 50 22.51 13.53 5.36
CA SER A 50 22.35 14.92 4.94
C SER A 50 23.70 15.67 4.95
N ASN A 51 24.61 15.40 4.00
CA ASN A 51 25.95 16.01 3.78
C ASN A 51 26.93 16.17 4.99
N THR A 52 26.48 16.02 6.24
CA THR A 52 27.19 16.33 7.50
C THR A 52 26.66 15.52 8.68
N VAL A 53 25.54 14.80 8.51
CA VAL A 53 24.85 14.05 9.54
C VAL A 53 24.43 12.70 8.97
N THR A 54 24.80 11.62 9.66
CA THR A 54 24.27 10.28 9.39
C THR A 54 23.05 10.05 10.28
N ALA A 55 21.96 9.58 9.73
CA ALA A 55 20.85 9.02 10.46
C ALA A 55 20.59 7.59 9.98
N THR A 56 19.92 6.77 10.78
CA THR A 56 19.51 5.41 10.39
C THR A 56 18.01 5.41 10.21
N PHE A 57 17.52 4.97 9.05
CA PHE A 57 16.10 4.88 8.75
C PHE A 57 15.43 3.77 9.58
N LEU A 58 14.35 4.10 10.29
CA LEU A 58 13.64 3.16 11.17
C LEU A 58 12.24 2.78 10.66
N GLY A 59 11.78 3.41 9.58
CA GLY A 59 10.44 3.23 9.03
C GLY A 59 9.68 4.54 8.91
N THR A 60 8.37 4.44 8.69
CA THR A 60 7.51 5.62 8.49
C THR A 60 6.29 5.65 9.39
N VAL A 61 5.70 6.83 9.56
CA VAL A 61 4.46 7.05 10.31
C VAL A 61 3.46 7.88 9.50
N GLU A 62 2.17 7.52 9.54
CA GLU A 62 1.08 8.33 8.98
C GLU A 62 0.79 9.53 9.89
N LEU A 63 0.60 10.70 9.29
CA LEU A 63 0.23 11.92 9.97
C LEU A 63 -1.05 12.49 9.35
N THR A 64 -1.93 13.02 10.19
CA THR A 64 -3.16 13.68 9.74
C THR A 64 -2.90 15.14 9.41
N LEU A 65 -3.35 15.57 8.23
CA LEU A 65 -3.34 16.95 7.79
C LEU A 65 -4.63 17.68 8.20
N ALA A 66 -4.55 19.00 8.33
CA ALA A 66 -5.71 19.86 8.46
C ALA A 66 -6.70 19.60 7.30
N GLY A 67 -7.95 19.27 7.63
CA GLY A 67 -8.95 18.85 6.66
C GLY A 67 -9.11 17.33 6.49
N GLY A 68 -8.37 16.52 7.24
CA GLY A 68 -8.58 15.07 7.35
C GLY A 68 -7.86 14.22 6.31
N ALA A 69 -7.13 14.83 5.37
CA ALA A 69 -6.18 14.11 4.52
C ALA A 69 -5.00 13.56 5.35
N THR A 70 -4.22 12.65 4.80
CA THR A 70 -3.06 12.07 5.47
C THR A 70 -1.77 12.26 4.66
N THR A 71 -0.64 12.21 5.36
CA THR A 71 0.70 12.23 4.78
C THR A 71 1.60 11.27 5.55
N VAL A 72 2.81 11.04 5.07
CA VAL A 72 3.76 10.12 5.70
C VAL A 72 5.06 10.84 6.01
N ALA A 73 5.57 10.63 7.23
CA ALA A 73 6.86 11.11 7.68
C ALA A 73 7.83 9.96 7.94
N MET A 74 9.11 10.24 7.73
CA MET A 74 10.20 9.31 8.05
C MET A 74 10.47 9.35 9.55
N VAL A 75 10.76 8.20 10.15
CA VAL A 75 11.32 8.11 11.50
C VAL A 75 12.76 7.61 11.39
N ALA A 76 13.68 8.28 12.06
CA ALA A 76 15.09 7.95 12.01
C ALA A 76 15.80 8.14 13.35
N GLU A 77 16.94 7.46 13.51
CA GLU A 77 17.91 7.69 14.58
C GLU A 77 19.06 8.54 14.05
N MET A 78 19.21 9.78 14.51
CA MET A 78 20.20 10.72 13.97
C MET A 78 21.46 10.79 14.84
N SER A 79 22.64 10.61 14.24
CA SER A 79 23.93 10.55 14.96
C SER A 79 24.27 11.81 15.77
N THR A 80 23.70 12.96 15.41
CA THR A 80 23.90 14.23 16.13
C THR A 80 22.85 14.50 17.21
N VAL A 81 21.85 13.63 17.40
CA VAL A 81 20.93 13.70 18.56
C VAL A 81 21.30 12.61 19.57
N PRO A 82 20.95 12.77 20.86
CA PRO A 82 21.15 11.71 21.84
C PRO A 82 20.51 10.40 21.37
N SER A 83 21.14 9.25 21.66
CA SER A 83 20.58 7.92 21.31
C SER A 83 19.24 7.63 21.98
N SER A 84 18.92 8.37 23.06
CA SER A 84 17.59 8.38 23.70
C SER A 84 16.54 9.15 22.92
N GLN A 85 16.87 9.71 21.75
CA GLN A 85 15.94 10.47 20.93
C GLN A 85 15.74 9.83 19.55
N ARG A 86 14.58 10.12 18.97
CA ARG A 86 14.22 9.80 17.60
C ARG A 86 13.77 11.06 16.91
N ILE A 87 13.99 11.11 15.61
CA ILE A 87 13.51 12.21 14.80
C ILE A 87 12.39 11.72 13.89
N LEU A 88 11.36 12.54 13.78
CA LEU A 88 10.37 12.46 12.74
C LEU A 88 10.70 13.53 11.72
N ILE A 89 10.94 13.15 10.47
CA ILE A 89 11.33 14.05 9.38
C ILE A 89 10.12 14.19 8.45
N LEU A 90 9.68 15.43 8.25
CA LEU A 90 8.52 15.77 7.44
C LEU A 90 8.94 16.35 6.09
N SER A 91 8.31 15.87 5.02
CA SER A 91 8.60 16.28 3.64
C SER A 91 8.43 17.80 3.47
N GLU A 92 9.30 18.41 2.67
CA GLU A 92 9.25 19.83 2.35
C GLU A 92 7.93 20.29 1.72
N ASN A 93 7.19 19.35 1.10
CA ASN A 93 5.91 19.61 0.46
C ASN A 93 4.75 19.71 1.45
N VAL A 94 4.99 19.42 2.73
CA VAL A 94 3.98 19.50 3.79
C VAL A 94 4.32 20.66 4.72
N ASP A 95 3.41 21.63 4.82
CA ASP A 95 3.52 22.69 5.80
C ASP A 95 3.37 22.12 7.21
N PRO A 96 4.38 22.23 8.08
CA PRO A 96 4.31 21.75 9.47
C PRO A 96 3.11 22.29 10.26
N ALA A 97 2.63 23.49 9.92
CA ALA A 97 1.47 24.09 10.58
C ALA A 97 0.15 23.36 10.27
N ASN A 98 0.12 22.59 9.18
CA ASN A 98 -1.05 21.83 8.76
C ASN A 98 -1.03 20.38 9.26
N VAL A 99 -0.03 19.97 10.04
CA VAL A 99 0.11 18.58 10.50
C VAL A 99 -0.27 18.45 11.96
N THR A 100 -1.09 17.44 12.27
CA THR A 100 -1.30 17.00 13.66
C THR A 100 -0.20 16.02 14.03
N LEU A 101 0.75 16.46 14.86
CA LEU A 101 1.84 15.61 15.33
C LEU A 101 1.36 14.66 16.42
N PRO A 102 1.82 13.40 16.43
CA PRO A 102 1.50 12.47 17.49
C PRO A 102 2.17 12.91 18.79
N ALA A 103 1.47 12.73 19.92
CA ALA A 103 2.06 13.00 21.24
C ALA A 103 3.22 12.02 21.57
N SER A 104 3.18 10.83 20.98
CA SER A 104 4.19 9.80 21.12
C SER A 104 4.29 8.96 19.84
N ILE A 105 5.49 8.47 19.54
CA ILE A 105 5.71 7.45 18.51
C ILE A 105 6.10 6.14 19.18
N ASP A 106 5.62 5.02 18.66
CA ASP A 106 6.03 3.67 19.07
C ASP A 106 6.78 3.02 17.91
N LEU A 107 8.04 2.62 18.14
CA LEU A 107 8.87 2.00 17.11
C LEU A 107 8.28 0.68 16.60
N ASN A 108 7.48 -0.03 17.40
CA ASN A 108 6.83 -1.28 16.97
C ASN A 108 5.63 -1.05 16.05
N THR A 109 5.12 0.17 15.97
CA THR A 109 3.98 0.53 15.11
C THR A 109 4.41 1.28 13.86
N LEU A 110 5.72 1.45 13.63
CA LEU A 110 6.20 2.06 12.40
C LEU A 110 5.87 1.16 11.22
N ASN A 111 5.48 1.78 10.11
CA ASN A 111 5.30 1.05 8.87
C ASN A 111 6.69 0.72 8.31
N THR A 112 7.09 -0.54 8.53
CA THR A 112 8.27 -1.17 7.94
C THR A 112 7.87 -2.18 6.86
N SER A 113 6.59 -2.21 6.45
CA SER A 113 6.05 -3.27 5.62
C SER A 113 6.41 -3.06 4.15
N ASP A 114 7.04 -4.07 3.57
CA ASP A 114 7.55 -4.04 2.19
C ASP A 114 6.45 -4.22 1.13
N PHE A 115 5.29 -4.78 1.51
CA PHE A 115 4.23 -5.12 0.56
C PHE A 115 2.83 -4.93 1.14
N THR A 116 1.91 -4.58 0.25
CA THR A 116 0.47 -4.53 0.53
C THR A 116 -0.26 -4.95 -0.72
N THR A 117 -1.31 -5.75 -0.56
CA THR A 117 -2.12 -6.29 -1.67
C THR A 117 -3.35 -5.42 -1.91
N CYS A 118 -3.20 -4.25 -2.52
CA CYS A 118 -4.28 -3.26 -2.57
C CYS A 118 -4.79 -2.93 -3.98
N PHE A 119 -5.99 -2.37 -4.01
CA PHE A 119 -6.58 -1.62 -5.12
C PHE A 119 -6.08 -0.18 -5.12
N ALA A 120 -5.83 0.39 -6.30
CA ALA A 120 -5.54 1.81 -6.43
C ALA A 120 -6.83 2.65 -6.30
N THR A 121 -6.69 3.91 -5.88
CA THR A 121 -7.75 4.93 -5.95
C THR A 121 -8.47 4.92 -7.31
N GLY A 122 -9.79 5.06 -7.29
CA GLY A 122 -10.66 5.03 -8.48
C GLY A 122 -11.04 3.63 -8.95
N THR A 123 -10.62 2.58 -8.25
CA THR A 123 -11.09 1.21 -8.52
C THR A 123 -12.59 1.11 -8.22
N GLN A 124 -13.37 0.70 -9.21
CA GLN A 124 -14.82 0.54 -9.14
C GLN A 124 -15.18 -0.83 -8.56
N ILE A 125 -15.77 -0.87 -7.38
CA ILE A 125 -16.22 -2.09 -6.72
C ILE A 125 -17.71 -2.26 -6.97
N ALA A 126 -18.08 -3.44 -7.46
CA ALA A 126 -19.47 -3.72 -7.79
C ALA A 126 -20.34 -3.79 -6.52
N THR A 127 -21.45 -3.05 -6.52
CA THR A 127 -22.48 -3.09 -5.47
C THR A 127 -23.83 -3.47 -6.08
N PRO A 128 -24.86 -3.80 -5.27
CA PRO A 128 -26.17 -4.19 -5.80
C PRO A 128 -26.88 -3.12 -6.65
N ILE A 129 -26.51 -1.84 -6.53
CA ILE A 129 -27.19 -0.73 -7.23
C ILE A 129 -26.28 -0.13 -8.30
N HIS A 130 -25.09 0.34 -7.90
CA HIS A 130 -24.11 0.95 -8.80
C HIS A 130 -22.70 0.70 -8.30
N ASP A 131 -21.73 0.63 -9.19
CA ASP A 131 -20.33 0.53 -8.76
C ASP A 131 -19.95 1.76 -7.92
N ARG A 132 -19.14 1.52 -6.88
CA ARG A 132 -18.60 2.58 -6.01
C ARG A 132 -17.09 2.51 -6.04
N THR A 133 -16.42 3.67 -6.08
CA THR A 133 -14.97 3.72 -5.93
C THR A 133 -14.55 3.13 -4.59
N VAL A 134 -13.39 2.48 -4.55
CA VAL A 134 -12.89 1.81 -3.35
C VAL A 134 -12.68 2.79 -2.19
N GLU A 135 -12.28 4.02 -2.47
CA GLU A 135 -12.12 5.10 -1.49
C GLU A 135 -13.44 5.65 -0.92
N ASP A 136 -14.57 5.45 -1.61
CA ASP A 136 -15.89 5.89 -1.14
C ASP A 136 -16.69 4.77 -0.44
N LEU A 137 -16.14 3.55 -0.38
CA LEU A 137 -16.75 2.45 0.36
C LEU A 137 -16.66 2.68 1.88
N HIS A 138 -17.72 2.29 2.58
CA HIS A 138 -17.84 2.38 4.02
C HIS A 138 -18.14 1.00 4.62
N ILE A 139 -17.77 0.82 5.89
CA ILE A 139 -18.13 -0.37 6.67
C ILE A 139 -19.65 -0.57 6.64
N GLY A 140 -20.08 -1.79 6.32
CA GLY A 140 -21.47 -2.17 6.20
C GLY A 140 -22.06 -2.06 4.80
N ASP A 141 -21.36 -1.41 3.84
CA ASP A 141 -21.78 -1.42 2.44
C ASP A 141 -21.82 -2.86 1.91
N LEU A 142 -22.84 -3.17 1.10
CA LEU A 142 -22.94 -4.46 0.41
C LEU A 142 -22.19 -4.41 -0.92
N ILE A 143 -21.32 -5.38 -1.16
CA ILE A 143 -20.58 -5.56 -2.41
C ILE A 143 -20.90 -6.93 -3.03
N LEU A 144 -20.75 -7.01 -4.35
CA LEU A 144 -21.01 -8.23 -5.10
C LEU A 144 -19.78 -9.13 -5.17
N THR A 145 -19.98 -10.39 -4.83
CA THR A 145 -18.99 -11.45 -5.02
C THR A 145 -19.09 -12.03 -6.44
N ALA A 146 -18.00 -12.63 -6.92
CA ALA A 146 -17.95 -13.23 -8.26
C ALA A 146 -18.92 -14.42 -8.44
N ASP A 147 -19.36 -15.05 -7.34
CA ASP A 147 -20.37 -16.11 -7.34
C ASP A 147 -21.82 -15.59 -7.20
N GLY A 148 -22.02 -14.28 -7.20
CA GLY A 148 -23.33 -13.62 -7.21
C GLY A 148 -23.95 -13.39 -5.83
N ARG A 149 -23.24 -13.68 -4.74
CA ARG A 149 -23.67 -13.27 -3.39
C ARG A 149 -23.46 -11.77 -3.17
N GLN A 150 -24.05 -11.29 -2.09
CA GLN A 150 -23.79 -9.98 -1.51
C GLN A 150 -23.15 -10.18 -0.15
N VAL A 151 -22.03 -9.52 0.08
CA VAL A 151 -21.32 -9.55 1.37
C VAL A 151 -21.11 -8.14 1.86
N ALA A 152 -21.13 -7.96 3.18
CA ALA A 152 -20.87 -6.66 3.78
C ALA A 152 -19.37 -6.40 3.88
N VAL A 153 -18.96 -5.19 3.54
CA VAL A 153 -17.63 -4.67 3.86
C VAL A 153 -17.50 -4.62 5.38
N LYS A 154 -16.55 -5.38 5.91
CA LYS A 154 -16.23 -5.38 7.34
C LYS A 154 -15.27 -4.25 7.65
N TRP A 155 -14.23 -4.08 6.85
CA TRP A 155 -13.24 -3.03 7.05
C TRP A 155 -12.60 -2.63 5.71
N ILE A 156 -12.14 -1.39 5.61
CA ILE A 156 -11.35 -0.91 4.48
C ILE A 156 -9.99 -0.50 5.04
N GLY A 157 -8.97 -1.32 4.77
CA GLY A 157 -7.59 -0.96 5.05
C GLY A 157 -7.12 0.07 4.03
N ARG A 158 -6.47 1.14 4.49
CA ARG A 158 -5.85 2.14 3.61
C ARG A 158 -4.35 2.22 3.88
N GLN A 159 -3.58 2.44 2.83
CA GLN A 159 -2.15 2.64 2.95
C GLN A 159 -1.65 3.72 2.01
N THR A 160 -0.93 4.67 2.58
CA THR A 160 -0.27 5.77 1.91
C THR A 160 1.13 5.33 1.50
N ILE A 161 1.36 5.34 0.19
CA ILE A 161 2.64 4.98 -0.42
C ILE A 161 3.37 6.25 -0.82
N LEU A 162 4.55 6.45 -0.23
CA LEU A 162 5.54 7.38 -0.74
C LEU A 162 6.51 6.63 -1.65
N LYS A 163 6.53 7.00 -2.92
CA LYS A 163 7.32 6.33 -3.97
C LYS A 163 8.79 6.20 -3.58
N GLN A 164 9.39 7.21 -2.94
CA GLN A 164 10.80 7.16 -2.52
C GLN A 164 11.12 6.14 -1.42
N PHE A 165 10.13 5.69 -0.64
CA PHE A 165 10.29 4.65 0.39
C PHE A 165 10.00 3.24 -0.13
N ARG A 166 9.72 3.11 -1.42
CA ARG A 166 9.30 1.85 -2.05
C ARG A 166 9.94 1.62 -3.43
N GLY A 167 10.39 2.67 -4.12
CA GLY A 167 11.13 2.59 -5.37
C GLY A 167 10.39 1.77 -6.42
N ASP A 168 11.07 0.84 -7.08
CA ASP A 168 10.43 -0.10 -8.02
C ASP A 168 9.34 -0.97 -7.37
N ARG A 169 9.37 -1.17 -6.05
CA ARG A 169 8.33 -1.89 -5.30
C ARG A 169 7.04 -1.07 -5.15
N ALA A 170 7.09 0.25 -5.41
CA ALA A 170 5.90 1.10 -5.50
C ALA A 170 5.11 0.88 -6.80
N ARG A 171 5.68 0.16 -7.78
CA ARG A 171 5.04 -0.02 -9.08
C ARG A 171 3.75 -0.80 -8.96
N LEU A 172 2.70 -0.21 -9.52
CA LEU A 172 1.41 -0.86 -9.67
C LEU A 172 1.36 -1.63 -10.98
N VAL A 173 0.44 -2.59 -11.07
CA VAL A 173 0.10 -3.28 -12.31
C VAL A 173 -1.21 -2.69 -12.83
N ARG A 174 -1.19 -2.23 -14.08
CA ARG A 174 -2.37 -1.81 -14.83
C ARG A 174 -2.82 -2.93 -15.75
N ILE A 175 -4.05 -3.36 -15.54
CA ILE A 175 -4.78 -4.31 -16.37
C ILE A 175 -5.75 -3.48 -17.21
N ARG A 176 -5.45 -3.31 -18.49
CA ARG A 176 -6.28 -2.51 -19.41
C ARG A 176 -7.64 -3.18 -19.62
N LYS A 177 -8.64 -2.36 -19.94
CA LYS A 177 -9.98 -2.82 -20.34
C LYS A 177 -9.89 -3.99 -21.33
N GLY A 178 -10.56 -5.09 -21.03
CA GLY A 178 -10.62 -6.28 -21.88
C GLY A 178 -9.38 -7.18 -21.88
N ALA A 179 -8.30 -6.83 -21.18
CA ALA A 179 -7.04 -7.58 -21.22
C ALA A 179 -7.10 -8.98 -20.56
N LEU A 180 -8.08 -9.24 -19.68
CA LEU A 180 -8.30 -10.56 -19.06
C LEU A 180 -9.17 -11.49 -19.93
N GLY A 181 -9.64 -11.00 -21.09
CA GLY A 181 -10.57 -11.72 -21.96
C GLY A 181 -12.04 -11.47 -21.60
N GLY A 182 -12.96 -11.82 -22.50
CA GLY A 182 -14.41 -11.67 -22.26
C GLY A 182 -14.88 -10.22 -22.05
N GLY A 183 -14.08 -9.23 -22.45
CA GLY A 183 -14.35 -7.81 -22.17
C GLY A 183 -13.98 -7.36 -20.76
N LEU A 184 -13.23 -8.16 -19.99
CA LEU A 184 -12.81 -7.85 -18.62
C LEU A 184 -11.33 -7.40 -18.53
N PRO A 185 -10.99 -6.50 -17.59
CA PRO A 185 -11.91 -5.69 -16.80
C PRO A 185 -12.74 -4.75 -17.71
N ALA A 186 -13.89 -4.28 -17.23
CA ALA A 186 -14.81 -3.42 -17.99
C ALA A 186 -14.25 -2.00 -18.22
N SER A 187 -13.30 -1.60 -17.38
CA SER A 187 -12.47 -0.39 -17.42
C SER A 187 -11.06 -0.73 -16.92
N ASP A 188 -10.06 0.11 -17.19
CA ASP A 188 -8.70 -0.12 -16.71
C ASP A 188 -8.67 -0.28 -15.18
N LEU A 189 -8.10 -1.40 -14.71
CA LEU A 189 -7.94 -1.72 -13.29
C LEU A 189 -6.47 -1.57 -12.91
N THR A 190 -6.18 -0.84 -11.85
CA THR A 190 -4.81 -0.68 -11.33
C THR A 190 -4.75 -1.22 -9.90
N VAL A 191 -3.80 -2.13 -9.65
CA VAL A 191 -3.61 -2.80 -8.36
C VAL A 191 -2.14 -2.90 -8.02
N THR A 192 -1.80 -3.16 -6.76
CA THR A 192 -0.42 -3.47 -6.36
C THR A 192 0.06 -4.79 -6.97
N ALA A 193 1.38 -4.96 -7.09
CA ALA A 193 2.03 -6.11 -7.72
C ALA A 193 1.51 -7.47 -7.26
N ASP A 194 1.27 -7.65 -5.96
CA ASP A 194 0.90 -8.94 -5.38
C ASP A 194 -0.58 -9.11 -5.09
N HIS A 195 -1.43 -8.16 -5.53
CA HIS A 195 -2.87 -8.30 -5.39
C HIS A 195 -3.37 -9.50 -6.21
N GLY A 196 -4.14 -10.39 -5.57
CA GLY A 196 -4.65 -11.60 -6.20
C GLY A 196 -5.83 -11.35 -7.13
N MET A 197 -5.59 -11.50 -8.43
CA MET A 197 -6.62 -11.55 -9.45
C MET A 197 -7.10 -12.99 -9.63
N VAL A 198 -8.41 -13.21 -9.71
CA VAL A 198 -8.97 -14.56 -9.78
C VAL A 198 -9.35 -14.91 -11.21
N LEU A 199 -8.63 -15.87 -11.80
CA LEU A 199 -8.85 -16.35 -13.17
C LEU A 199 -8.85 -17.88 -13.20
N ASP A 200 -9.84 -18.46 -13.88
CA ASP A 200 -9.95 -19.92 -14.09
C ASP A 200 -9.80 -20.76 -12.79
N GLY A 201 -10.31 -20.24 -11.66
CA GLY A 201 -10.20 -20.89 -10.35
C GLY A 201 -8.82 -20.78 -9.68
N LEU A 202 -7.96 -19.87 -10.14
CA LEU A 202 -6.65 -19.59 -9.58
C LEU A 202 -6.63 -18.17 -9.02
N VAL A 203 -5.99 -17.99 -7.86
CA VAL A 203 -5.60 -16.65 -7.37
C VAL A 203 -4.21 -16.35 -7.95
N ILE A 204 -4.09 -15.33 -8.78
CA ILE A 204 -2.84 -15.01 -9.49
C ILE A 204 -2.41 -13.60 -9.12
N ASN A 205 -1.20 -13.44 -8.58
CA ASN A 205 -0.64 -12.12 -8.33
C ASN A 205 -0.62 -11.31 -9.63
N ALA A 206 -1.06 -10.05 -9.58
CA ALA A 206 -1.13 -9.19 -10.77
C ALA A 206 0.22 -9.10 -11.52
N SER A 207 1.34 -9.08 -10.80
CA SER A 207 2.71 -9.08 -11.34
C SER A 207 3.02 -10.32 -12.19
N ALA A 208 2.46 -11.48 -11.85
CA ALA A 208 2.60 -12.71 -12.60
C ALA A 208 1.83 -12.70 -13.93
N LEU A 209 0.85 -11.80 -14.07
CA LEU A 209 0.06 -11.62 -15.30
C LEU A 209 0.67 -10.61 -16.28
N VAL A 210 1.69 -9.84 -15.87
CA VAL A 210 2.34 -8.85 -16.73
C VAL A 210 2.91 -9.53 -17.98
N ASN A 211 2.49 -9.05 -19.14
CA ASN A 211 2.76 -9.70 -20.42
C ASN A 211 3.12 -8.75 -21.56
N GLY A 212 3.10 -7.42 -21.36
CA GLY A 212 3.37 -6.46 -22.45
C GLY A 212 2.17 -6.24 -23.40
N HIS A 213 1.06 -6.92 -23.16
CA HIS A 213 -0.11 -7.01 -24.03
C HIS A 213 -1.39 -6.69 -23.24
N GLY A 214 -1.50 -5.43 -22.80
CA GLY A 214 -2.67 -4.97 -22.05
C GLY A 214 -2.55 -5.16 -20.54
N ILE A 215 -1.59 -5.94 -20.06
CA ILE A 215 -1.24 -6.05 -18.63
C ILE A 215 0.21 -5.63 -18.48
N ASP A 216 0.40 -4.45 -17.90
CA ASP A 216 1.68 -3.76 -17.84
C ASP A 216 1.91 -3.15 -16.47
N TRP A 217 3.18 -3.01 -16.11
CA TRP A 217 3.56 -2.16 -14.99
C TRP A 217 3.25 -0.70 -15.28
N VAL A 218 2.72 0.02 -14.30
CA VAL A 218 2.62 1.47 -14.34
C VAL A 218 4.03 2.06 -14.22
N PRO A 219 4.45 2.96 -15.14
CA PRO A 219 5.71 3.67 -15.00
C PRO A 219 5.74 4.48 -13.70
N LEU A 220 6.87 4.49 -12.99
CA LEU A 220 7.04 5.30 -11.78
C LEU A 220 6.86 6.81 -12.02
N SER A 221 7.09 7.26 -13.26
CA SER A 221 6.83 8.64 -13.70
C SER A 221 5.35 9.00 -13.74
N ASP A 222 4.48 8.00 -13.86
CA ASP A 222 3.03 8.19 -13.98
C ASP A 222 2.34 8.13 -12.60
N LEU A 223 3.09 7.75 -11.55
CA LEU A 223 2.64 7.75 -10.17
C LEU A 223 3.04 9.05 -9.47
N SER A 224 2.08 9.64 -8.76
CA SER A 224 2.35 10.73 -7.80
C SER A 224 3.39 10.29 -6.77
N ASP A 225 4.17 11.23 -6.23
CA ASP A 225 5.18 10.91 -5.22
C ASP A 225 4.57 10.37 -3.92
N CYS A 226 3.31 10.71 -3.66
CA CYS A 226 2.46 10.20 -2.59
C CYS A 226 1.12 9.76 -3.18
N PHE A 227 0.68 8.54 -2.91
CA PHE A 227 -0.64 8.03 -3.31
C PHE A 227 -1.19 7.02 -2.32
N THR A 228 -2.51 6.88 -2.25
CA THR A 228 -3.18 5.92 -1.36
C THR A 228 -3.64 4.69 -2.13
N VAL A 229 -3.54 3.53 -1.50
CA VAL A 229 -4.12 2.27 -1.97
C VAL A 229 -5.01 1.68 -0.88
N TYR A 230 -6.00 0.87 -1.28
CA TYR A 230 -7.05 0.38 -0.39
C TYR A 230 -7.20 -1.14 -0.49
N HIS A 231 -7.54 -1.79 0.61
CA HIS A 231 -7.89 -3.21 0.63
C HIS A 231 -9.21 -3.41 1.37
N ILE A 232 -10.09 -4.21 0.78
CA ILE A 232 -11.40 -4.52 1.35
C ILE A 232 -11.30 -5.82 2.15
N GLU A 233 -11.73 -5.79 3.42
CA GLU A 233 -11.99 -6.96 4.24
C GLU A 233 -13.50 -7.24 4.32
N THR A 234 -13.89 -8.51 4.15
CA THR A 234 -15.25 -9.00 4.42
C THR A 234 -15.21 -9.99 5.59
N ALA A 235 -16.33 -10.64 5.92
CA ALA A 235 -16.37 -11.62 7.00
C ALA A 235 -15.58 -12.91 6.71
N ALA A 236 -15.28 -13.19 5.45
CA ALA A 236 -14.53 -14.35 4.98
C ALA A 236 -13.50 -13.91 3.93
N HIS A 237 -12.66 -14.81 3.43
CA HIS A 237 -11.83 -14.55 2.26
C HIS A 237 -12.69 -14.73 1.00
N ASP A 238 -13.35 -13.66 0.56
CA ASP A 238 -14.23 -13.65 -0.62
C ASP A 238 -13.50 -13.21 -1.90
N VAL A 239 -14.09 -13.59 -3.04
CA VAL A 239 -13.75 -13.05 -4.37
C VAL A 239 -14.81 -12.05 -4.78
N ILE A 240 -14.41 -10.80 -5.01
CA ILE A 240 -15.29 -9.67 -5.35
C ILE A 240 -15.07 -9.21 -6.79
N LEU A 241 -15.93 -8.32 -7.27
CA LEU A 241 -15.82 -7.73 -8.61
C LEU A 241 -15.27 -6.31 -8.55
N ALA A 242 -14.03 -6.13 -9.03
CA ALA A 242 -13.32 -4.85 -9.15
C ALA A 242 -13.14 -4.50 -10.65
N ASN A 243 -13.71 -3.38 -11.07
CA ASN A 243 -13.88 -2.98 -12.48
C ASN A 243 -14.48 -4.13 -13.32
N GLY A 244 -15.37 -4.93 -12.72
CA GLY A 244 -15.95 -6.14 -13.31
C GLY A 244 -15.05 -7.38 -13.33
N ALA A 245 -13.76 -7.27 -12.97
CA ALA A 245 -12.85 -8.41 -12.87
C ALA A 245 -12.90 -9.03 -11.46
N ALA A 246 -12.75 -10.35 -11.38
CA ALA A 246 -12.70 -11.06 -10.11
C ALA A 246 -11.36 -10.83 -9.40
N ALA A 247 -11.41 -10.37 -8.16
CA ALA A 247 -10.25 -10.03 -7.33
C ALA A 247 -10.49 -10.46 -5.88
N GLU A 248 -9.42 -10.73 -5.14
CA GLU A 248 -9.52 -11.19 -3.77
C GLU A 248 -9.79 -10.05 -2.77
N THR A 249 -10.48 -10.41 -1.69
CA THR A 249 -10.57 -9.58 -0.47
C THR A 249 -9.42 -9.90 0.48
N TYR A 250 -9.30 -9.12 1.55
CA TYR A 250 -8.22 -9.22 2.50
C TYR A 250 -8.15 -10.61 3.16
N ILE A 251 -6.93 -11.09 3.31
CA ILE A 251 -6.56 -12.29 4.05
C ILE A 251 -5.34 -11.96 4.93
N ASP A 252 -5.21 -12.67 6.05
CA ASP A 252 -4.23 -12.39 7.11
C ASP A 252 -2.76 -12.70 6.76
N TYR A 253 -2.43 -12.91 5.48
CA TYR A 253 -1.05 -12.94 4.99
C TYR A 253 -0.35 -11.59 5.08
N VAL A 254 -1.12 -10.51 4.89
CA VAL A 254 -0.65 -9.15 5.11
C VAL A 254 -1.10 -8.77 6.51
N ALA A 255 -0.18 -8.47 7.42
CA ALA A 255 -0.57 -8.06 8.76
C ALA A 255 -1.42 -6.77 8.68
N ARG A 256 -2.54 -6.70 9.41
CA ARG A 256 -3.36 -5.46 9.41
C ARG A 256 -2.57 -4.24 9.87
N SER A 257 -1.53 -4.45 10.68
CA SER A 257 -0.56 -3.44 11.10
C SER A 257 0.21 -2.79 9.95
N SER A 258 0.18 -3.36 8.74
CA SER A 258 0.76 -2.74 7.54
C SER A 258 -0.08 -1.60 6.98
N PHE A 259 -1.38 -1.52 7.34
CA PHE A 259 -2.28 -0.44 6.92
C PHE A 259 -2.24 0.72 7.91
N ASP A 260 -2.37 1.94 7.39
CA ASP A 260 -2.24 3.16 8.18
C ASP A 260 -3.36 3.30 9.23
N ASN A 261 -4.56 2.77 8.93
CA ASN A 261 -5.70 2.80 9.83
C ASN A 261 -5.84 1.53 10.70
N HIS A 262 -4.75 0.82 10.99
CA HIS A 262 -4.78 -0.37 11.87
C HIS A 262 -5.38 -0.09 13.25
N ALA A 263 -5.07 1.07 13.85
CA ALA A 263 -5.61 1.46 15.15
C ALA A 263 -7.15 1.58 15.14
N GLU A 264 -7.74 1.97 14.00
CA GLU A 264 -9.20 1.98 13.80
C GLU A 264 -9.77 0.56 13.89
N TYR A 265 -9.12 -0.42 13.24
CA TYR A 265 -9.53 -1.82 13.30
C TYR A 265 -9.53 -2.34 14.75
N LEU A 266 -8.45 -2.08 15.50
CA LEU A 266 -8.36 -2.49 16.90
C LEU A 266 -9.42 -1.80 17.78
N ALA A 267 -9.73 -0.53 17.53
CA ALA A 267 -10.78 0.16 18.25
C ALA A 267 -12.18 -0.44 17.97
N LEU A 268 -12.42 -0.90 16.73
CA LEU A 268 -13.69 -1.51 16.32
C LEU A 268 -13.86 -2.95 16.83
N TYR A 269 -12.80 -3.77 16.78
CA TYR A 269 -12.89 -5.22 16.98
C TYR A 269 -12.12 -5.74 18.20
N GLY A 270 -11.29 -4.93 18.82
CA GLY A 270 -10.54 -5.23 20.04
C GLY A 270 -9.34 -6.18 19.85
N VAL A 271 -9.42 -7.13 18.92
CA VAL A 271 -8.38 -8.11 18.63
C VAL A 271 -8.31 -8.43 17.14
N GLU A 272 -7.15 -8.92 16.70
CA GLU A 272 -6.96 -9.46 15.35
C GLU A 272 -7.82 -10.71 15.14
N ALA A 273 -8.71 -10.66 14.15
CA ALA A 273 -9.45 -11.83 13.71
C ALA A 273 -8.68 -12.54 12.59
N SER A 274 -8.44 -13.85 12.76
CA SER A 274 -7.96 -14.70 11.67
C SER A 274 -9.09 -14.96 10.68
N ILE A 275 -8.74 -14.99 9.39
CA ILE A 275 -9.68 -15.26 8.30
C ILE A 275 -9.23 -16.56 7.63
N PRO A 276 -10.09 -17.58 7.52
CA PRO A 276 -9.74 -18.78 6.76
C PRO A 276 -9.50 -18.43 5.28
N GLU A 277 -8.37 -18.85 4.72
CA GLU A 277 -8.08 -18.65 3.31
C GLU A 277 -9.11 -19.40 2.42
N MET A 278 -9.52 -18.76 1.33
CA MET A 278 -10.33 -19.44 0.31
C MET A 278 -9.57 -20.64 -0.29
N PRO A 279 -10.27 -21.74 -0.65
CA PRO A 279 -9.64 -22.97 -1.12
C PRO A 279 -9.26 -22.91 -2.61
N LEU A 280 -8.65 -21.81 -3.06
CA LEU A 280 -8.16 -21.65 -4.43
C LEU A 280 -6.62 -21.68 -4.44
N PRO A 281 -5.99 -22.40 -5.37
CA PRO A 281 -4.53 -22.41 -5.50
C PRO A 281 -4.02 -21.02 -5.90
N ARG A 282 -2.92 -20.59 -5.27
CA ARG A 282 -2.24 -19.33 -5.57
C ARG A 282 -1.05 -19.48 -6.52
N ILE A 283 -0.92 -18.54 -7.44
CA ILE A 283 0.18 -18.39 -8.40
C ILE A 283 0.86 -17.03 -8.17
N SER A 284 2.07 -17.06 -7.62
CA SER A 284 2.84 -15.84 -7.32
C SER A 284 3.87 -15.47 -8.40
N ALA A 285 4.10 -16.32 -9.40
CA ALA A 285 5.15 -16.09 -10.41
C ALA A 285 4.67 -16.41 -11.84
N ALA A 286 5.09 -15.58 -12.81
CA ALA A 286 4.69 -15.71 -14.21
C ALA A 286 4.97 -17.09 -14.82
N ARG A 287 6.08 -17.76 -14.42
CA ARG A 287 6.43 -19.11 -14.89
C ARG A 287 5.45 -20.21 -14.46
N MET A 288 4.65 -19.94 -13.42
CA MET A 288 3.66 -20.86 -12.88
C MET A 288 2.26 -20.62 -13.46
N VAL A 289 2.06 -19.55 -14.23
CA VAL A 289 0.80 -19.29 -14.93
C VAL A 289 0.59 -20.38 -16.00
N PRO A 290 -0.57 -21.08 -16.02
CA PRO A 290 -0.83 -22.13 -16.99
C PRO A 290 -0.65 -21.65 -18.44
N ALA A 291 -0.05 -22.49 -19.28
CA ALA A 291 0.21 -22.15 -20.67
C ALA A 291 -1.05 -21.74 -21.48
N PRO A 292 -2.22 -22.41 -21.34
CA PRO A 292 -3.43 -21.99 -22.02
C PRO A 292 -3.90 -20.58 -21.61
N LEU A 293 -3.82 -20.26 -20.31
CA LEU A 293 -4.18 -18.95 -19.79
C LEU A 293 -3.24 -17.86 -20.34
N ARG A 294 -1.93 -18.11 -20.31
CA ARG A 294 -0.94 -17.17 -20.86
C ARG A 294 -1.13 -16.91 -22.34
N ALA A 295 -1.46 -17.93 -23.15
CA ALA A 295 -1.75 -17.76 -24.57
C ALA A 295 -3.01 -16.90 -24.80
N ARG A 296 -4.07 -17.15 -24.02
CA ARG A 296 -5.30 -16.34 -24.05
C ARG A 296 -5.03 -14.87 -23.76
N LEU A 297 -4.21 -14.58 -22.74
CA LEU A 297 -3.92 -13.21 -22.30
C LEU A 297 -2.95 -12.46 -23.22
N SER A 298 -2.09 -13.16 -23.98
CA SER A 298 -1.16 -12.52 -24.93
C SER A 298 -1.80 -12.17 -26.27
N GLY A 299 -3.11 -12.40 -26.44
CA GLY A 299 -3.79 -12.24 -27.73
C GLY A 299 -3.38 -13.29 -28.77
N GLN A 300 -2.62 -14.31 -28.37
CA GLN A 300 -2.36 -15.49 -29.18
C GLN A 300 -3.60 -16.39 -29.13
N VAL A 301 -4.55 -16.12 -30.01
CA VAL A 301 -5.68 -17.01 -30.25
C VAL A 301 -5.11 -18.40 -30.57
N THR A 302 -5.29 -19.36 -29.66
CA THR A 302 -5.20 -20.77 -30.02
C THR A 302 -6.48 -21.09 -30.79
N ASP A 303 -6.44 -20.89 -32.10
CA ASP A 303 -7.31 -21.64 -32.99
C ASP A 303 -6.90 -23.11 -32.86
N ALA A 304 -7.65 -23.85 -32.06
CA ALA A 304 -7.58 -25.30 -32.02
C ALA A 304 -9.03 -25.83 -32.06
N ALA A 305 -9.42 -26.14 -33.30
CA ALA A 305 -10.44 -27.06 -33.81
C ALA A 305 -11.48 -27.66 -32.84
#